data_AF-A0A1Y2IB68-F1
#
_entry.id   AF-A0A1Y2IB68-F1
#
_cell.length_a   1.000
_cell.length_b   1.000
_cell.length_c   1.000
_cell.angle_alpha   90.00
_cell.angle_beta   90.00
_cell.angle_gamma   90.00
#
_symmetry.space_group_name_H-M   'P 1'
#
loop_
_entity.id
_entity.type
_entity.pdbx_description
1 polymer ?
#
loop_
_entity_poly.entity_id
_entity_poly.type
_entity_poly.pdbx_seq_one_letter_code
_entity_poly.pdbx_strand_id
1 'polypeptide(L)'
;VRGDYDDRKVFLGMLDAIMQVEERLRKGKKVTNIRYDASYDQICTTIALISPRAYSTIRAEFGGRGLRSMRLIRAQAGQFRPGIDTVNFDAAAEWARKLGWSGPFILSVDDTKITAALRSYHDGEHWRLGGVHGVVHTFSSYEELLELGKVEKDQLAEKVSRSRVTDNNYMSSHPA
;
A
#
# COMPACT_ATOMS: atom_id res chain seq x y z
N VAL A 1 -31.64 -17.95 21.33
CA VAL A 1 -30.91 -18.71 20.30
C VAL A 1 -29.63 -19.20 20.95
N ARG A 2 -29.34 -20.52 20.95
CA ARG A 2 -28.07 -21.06 21.44
C ARG A 2 -26.93 -20.48 20.59
N GLY A 3 -25.87 -19.98 21.23
CA GLY A 3 -24.72 -19.32 20.60
C GLY A 3 -23.78 -20.27 19.86
N ASP A 4 -24.33 -21.22 19.09
CA ASP A 4 -23.55 -22.28 18.42
C ASP A 4 -22.68 -21.76 17.26
N TYR A 5 -22.75 -20.45 16.96
CA TYR A 5 -22.00 -19.79 15.89
C TYR A 5 -21.20 -18.57 16.37
N ASP A 6 -21.14 -18.31 17.69
CA ASP A 6 -20.42 -17.16 18.25
C ASP A 6 -18.91 -17.24 17.99
N ASP A 7 -18.40 -18.44 17.74
CA ASP A 7 -17.04 -18.73 17.31
C ASP A 7 -16.79 -18.39 15.82
N ARG A 8 -17.84 -18.37 14.98
CA ARG A 8 -17.75 -18.09 13.54
C ARG A 8 -17.86 -16.60 13.21
N LYS A 9 -16.99 -15.79 13.81
CA LYS A 9 -16.98 -14.32 13.67
C LYS A 9 -17.01 -13.83 12.21
N VAL A 10 -16.28 -14.50 11.31
CA VAL A 10 -16.28 -14.17 9.87
C VAL A 10 -17.67 -14.34 9.26
N PHE A 11 -18.34 -15.45 9.54
CA PHE A 11 -19.66 -15.75 8.97
C PHE A 11 -20.71 -14.77 9.50
N LEU A 12 -20.68 -14.48 10.80
CA LEU A 12 -21.54 -13.46 11.41
C LEU A 12 -21.27 -12.07 10.82
N GLY A 13 -20.00 -11.70 10.62
CA GLY A 13 -19.61 -10.44 9.99
C GLY A 13 -20.04 -10.34 8.52
N MET A 14 -20.05 -11.45 7.79
CA MET A 14 -20.58 -11.53 6.42
C MET A 14 -22.10 -11.31 6.40
N LEU A 15 -22.84 -11.98 7.29
CA LEU A 15 -24.30 -11.80 7.39
C LEU A 15 -24.66 -10.36 7.74
N ASP A 16 -23.94 -9.75 8.68
CA ASP A 16 -24.12 -8.34 9.05
C ASP A 16 -23.85 -7.42 7.85
N ALA A 17 -22.80 -7.68 7.06
CA ALA A 17 -22.51 -6.92 5.85
C ALA A 17 -23.65 -6.99 4.82
N ILE A 18 -24.22 -8.17 4.60
CA ILE A 18 -25.37 -8.36 3.69
C ILE A 18 -26.59 -7.58 4.21
N MET A 19 -26.93 -7.76 5.49
CA MET A 19 -28.05 -7.06 6.12
C MET A 19 -27.92 -5.54 6.02
N GLN A 20 -26.73 -4.99 6.29
CA GLN A 20 -26.48 -3.56 6.19
C GLN A 20 -26.64 -3.05 4.74
N VAL A 21 -26.20 -3.81 3.74
CA VAL A 21 -26.36 -3.45 2.33
C VAL A 21 -27.83 -3.45 1.94
N GLU A 22 -28.57 -4.52 2.26
CA GLU A 22 -30.00 -4.64 1.96
C GLU A 22 -30.83 -3.55 2.65
N GLU A 23 -30.55 -3.28 3.93
CA GLU A 23 -31.25 -2.23 4.67
C GLU A 23 -31.08 -0.85 4.02
N ARG A 24 -29.87 -0.55 3.52
CA ARG A 24 -29.59 0.71 2.80
C ARG A 24 -30.33 0.77 1.48
N LEU A 25 -30.33 -0.31 0.70
CA LEU A 25 -31.06 -0.40 -0.56
C LEU A 25 -32.57 -0.24 -0.34
N ARG A 26 -33.15 -0.91 0.66
CA ARG A 26 -34.56 -0.78 1.05
C ARG A 26 -34.92 0.65 1.43
N LYS A 27 -34.00 1.38 2.05
CA LYS A 27 -34.16 2.81 2.40
C LYS A 27 -33.87 3.76 1.23
N GLY A 28 -33.61 3.26 0.02
CA GLY A 28 -33.26 4.07 -1.15
C GLY A 28 -31.92 4.80 -1.01
N LYS A 29 -31.03 4.36 -0.10
CA LYS A 29 -29.75 5.00 0.18
C LYS A 29 -28.63 4.35 -0.63
N LYS A 30 -27.60 5.15 -0.96
CA LYS A 30 -26.36 4.62 -1.55
C LYS A 30 -25.65 3.69 -0.56
N VAL A 31 -25.05 2.64 -1.11
CA VAL A 31 -24.22 1.66 -0.39
C VAL A 31 -22.81 2.25 -0.17
N THR A 32 -22.75 3.30 0.64
CA THR A 32 -21.51 4.02 0.98
C THR A 32 -21.38 4.15 2.50
N ASN A 33 -20.13 4.28 2.96
CA ASN A 33 -19.79 4.43 4.36
C ASN A 33 -20.40 3.35 5.28
N ILE A 34 -20.29 2.09 4.85
CA ILE A 34 -20.66 0.92 5.63
C ILE A 34 -19.47 0.52 6.51
N ARG A 35 -19.75 0.19 7.77
CA ARG A 35 -18.75 -0.33 8.70
C ARG A 35 -18.83 -1.85 8.65
N TYR A 36 -17.72 -2.48 8.28
CA TYR A 36 -17.60 -3.93 8.21
C TYR A 36 -16.99 -4.48 9.50
N ASP A 37 -17.39 -5.68 9.88
CA ASP A 37 -16.71 -6.46 10.92
C ASP A 37 -15.24 -6.68 10.56
N ALA A 38 -14.36 -6.64 11.56
CA ALA A 38 -12.91 -6.74 11.35
C ALA A 38 -12.49 -8.10 10.80
N SER A 39 -13.11 -9.18 11.27
CA SER A 39 -12.77 -10.55 10.86
C SER A 39 -13.18 -10.80 9.42
N TYR A 40 -14.38 -10.34 9.04
CA TYR A 40 -14.86 -10.42 7.66
C TYR A 40 -14.06 -9.50 6.71
N ASP A 41 -13.77 -8.25 7.12
CA ASP A 41 -12.99 -7.30 6.30
C ASP A 41 -11.56 -7.82 6.07
N GLN A 42 -10.97 -8.54 7.04
CA GLN A 42 -9.67 -9.20 6.88
C GLN A 42 -9.71 -10.30 5.82
N ILE A 43 -10.72 -11.18 5.81
CA ILE A 43 -10.85 -12.21 4.78
C ILE A 43 -11.09 -11.59 3.40
N CYS A 44 -11.97 -10.59 3.32
CA CYS A 44 -12.19 -9.82 2.10
C CYS A 44 -10.87 -9.23 1.56
N THR A 45 -10.07 -8.65 2.46
CA THR A 45 -8.75 -8.08 2.16
C THR A 45 -7.76 -9.13 1.66
N THR A 46 -7.76 -10.33 2.24
CA THR A 46 -6.93 -11.48 1.83
C THR A 46 -7.33 -11.99 0.45
N ILE A 47 -8.62 -12.20 0.20
CA ILE A 47 -9.11 -12.62 -1.11
C ILE A 47 -8.77 -11.58 -2.17
N ALA A 48 -8.96 -10.29 -1.86
CA ALA A 48 -8.60 -9.19 -2.76
C ALA A 48 -7.09 -9.12 -3.06
N LEU A 49 -6.24 -9.55 -2.12
CA LEU A 49 -4.80 -9.63 -2.32
C LEU A 49 -4.42 -10.79 -3.25
N ILE A 50 -5.04 -11.95 -3.07
CA ILE A 50 -4.79 -13.15 -3.89
C ILE A 50 -5.34 -12.95 -5.32
N SER A 51 -6.58 -12.48 -5.44
CA SER A 51 -7.24 -12.25 -6.72
C SER A 51 -8.31 -11.14 -6.60
N PRO A 52 -8.00 -9.91 -7.05
CA PRO A 52 -8.97 -8.82 -7.10
C PRO A 52 -10.22 -9.15 -7.91
N ARG A 53 -10.06 -10.00 -8.94
CA ARG A 53 -11.16 -10.46 -9.78
C ARG A 53 -12.08 -11.42 -9.01
N ALA A 54 -11.53 -12.42 -8.33
CA ALA A 54 -12.32 -13.33 -7.50
C ALA A 54 -13.03 -12.56 -6.38
N TYR A 55 -12.34 -11.59 -5.76
CA TYR A 55 -12.95 -10.72 -4.77
C TYR A 55 -14.11 -9.90 -5.35
N SER A 56 -14.00 -9.40 -6.58
CA SER A 56 -15.07 -8.63 -7.20
C SER A 56 -16.35 -9.45 -7.37
N THR A 57 -16.24 -10.74 -7.69
CA THR A 57 -17.37 -11.67 -7.74
C THR A 57 -17.96 -11.89 -6.34
N ILE A 58 -17.12 -12.21 -5.35
CA ILE A 58 -17.57 -12.45 -3.97
C ILE A 58 -18.25 -11.21 -3.38
N ARG A 59 -17.69 -10.03 -3.62
CA ARG A 59 -18.24 -8.76 -3.13
C ARG A 59 -19.62 -8.43 -3.72
N ALA A 60 -19.89 -8.85 -4.96
CA ALA A 60 -21.18 -8.62 -5.58
C ALA A 60 -22.29 -9.39 -4.85
N GLU A 61 -21.99 -10.61 -4.39
CA GLU A 61 -22.94 -11.49 -3.71
C GLU A 61 -23.04 -11.21 -2.19
N PHE A 62 -21.88 -11.06 -1.52
CA PHE A 62 -21.82 -11.02 -0.06
C PHE A 62 -21.51 -9.62 0.50
N GLY A 63 -21.47 -8.60 -0.36
CA GLY A 63 -21.07 -7.25 0.02
C GLY A 63 -19.58 -7.15 0.40
N GLY A 64 -19.20 -6.01 0.97
CA GLY A 64 -17.82 -5.76 1.39
C GLY A 64 -17.22 -4.48 0.82
N ARG A 65 -16.06 -4.12 1.37
CA ARG A 65 -15.35 -2.89 1.06
C ARG A 65 -14.90 -2.86 -0.40
N GLY A 66 -15.04 -1.71 -1.06
CA GLY A 66 -14.52 -1.55 -2.41
C GLY A 66 -12.99 -1.61 -2.46
N LEU A 67 -12.41 -2.14 -3.55
CA LEU A 67 -10.96 -2.23 -3.76
C LEU A 67 -10.24 -0.88 -3.59
N ARG A 68 -10.86 0.22 -4.06
CA ARG A 68 -10.33 1.58 -3.85
C ARG A 68 -10.24 1.95 -2.37
N SER A 69 -11.27 1.62 -1.59
CA SER A 69 -11.30 1.91 -0.15
C SER A 69 -10.27 1.05 0.59
N MET A 70 -10.10 -0.23 0.22
CA MET A 70 -9.03 -1.08 0.76
C MET A 70 -7.65 -0.49 0.48
N ARG A 71 -7.39 -0.03 -0.75
CA ARG A 71 -6.12 0.62 -1.12
C ARG A 71 -5.85 1.88 -0.31
N LEU A 72 -6.87 2.71 -0.08
CA LEU A 72 -6.74 3.93 0.70
C LEU A 72 -6.38 3.63 2.17
N ILE A 73 -7.03 2.65 2.78
CA ILE A 73 -6.73 2.22 4.16
C ILE A 73 -5.32 1.64 4.24
N ARG A 74 -4.91 0.82 3.27
CA ARG A 74 -3.54 0.28 3.21
C ARG A 74 -2.50 1.39 3.04
N ALA A 75 -2.79 2.43 2.26
CA ALA A 75 -1.87 3.57 2.11
C ALA A 75 -1.66 4.33 3.43
N GLN A 76 -2.64 4.32 4.34
CA GLN A 76 -2.52 4.92 5.66
C GLN A 76 -1.66 4.11 6.64
N ALA A 77 -1.46 2.81 6.39
CA ALA A 77 -0.66 1.92 7.25
C ALA A 77 0.86 2.18 7.16
N GLY A 78 1.28 3.20 6.41
CA GLY A 78 2.67 3.53 6.14
C GLY A 78 3.25 2.70 5.00
N GLN A 79 4.11 3.32 4.21
CA GLN A 79 4.91 2.64 3.18
C GLN A 79 6.37 2.65 3.63
N PHE A 80 7.11 1.59 3.29
CA PHE A 80 8.56 1.65 3.38
C PHE A 80 9.07 2.81 2.53
N ARG A 81 9.96 3.61 3.12
CA ARG A 81 10.62 4.70 2.43
C ARG A 81 11.53 4.15 1.33
N PRO A 82 11.69 4.86 0.22
CA PRO A 82 12.74 4.55 -0.74
C PRO A 82 14.12 4.54 -0.06
N GLY A 83 14.93 3.50 -0.23
CA GLY A 83 16.27 3.43 0.37
C GLY A 83 16.44 2.33 1.41
N ILE A 84 17.71 2.10 1.76
CA ILE A 84 18.10 1.51 3.03
C ILE A 84 18.07 2.66 4.05
N ASP A 85 16.97 2.77 4.81
CA ASP A 85 16.69 3.85 5.75
C ASP A 85 16.35 3.23 7.12
N THR A 86 16.82 3.82 8.21
CA THR A 86 16.54 3.36 9.59
C THR A 86 15.05 3.23 9.88
N VAL A 87 14.23 4.13 9.31
CA VAL A 87 12.76 4.07 9.44
C VAL A 87 12.20 2.75 8.89
N ASN A 88 12.83 2.17 7.86
CA ASN A 88 12.41 0.88 7.31
C ASN A 88 12.77 -0.29 8.23
N PHE A 89 13.91 -0.22 8.92
CA PHE A 89 14.28 -1.24 9.90
C PHE A 89 13.32 -1.23 11.10
N ASP A 90 12.97 -0.06 11.60
CA ASP A 90 12.00 0.10 12.70
C ASP A 90 10.63 -0.45 12.31
N ALA A 91 10.15 -0.10 11.11
CA ALA A 91 8.89 -0.60 10.58
C ALA A 91 8.88 -2.14 10.43
N ALA A 92 9.98 -2.72 9.94
CA ALA A 92 10.13 -4.17 9.83
C ALA A 92 10.15 -4.86 11.20
N ALA A 93 10.86 -4.30 12.18
CA ALA A 93 10.90 -4.82 13.54
C ALA A 93 9.53 -4.74 14.24
N GLU A 94 8.77 -3.68 13.99
CA GLU A 94 7.38 -3.58 14.46
C GLU A 94 6.47 -4.63 13.82
N TRP A 95 6.61 -4.86 12.52
CA TRP A 95 5.86 -5.88 11.80
C TRP A 95 6.17 -7.30 12.31
N ALA A 96 7.45 -7.63 12.50
CA ALA A 96 7.86 -8.92 13.04
C ALA A 96 7.23 -9.17 14.43
N ARG A 97 7.28 -8.17 15.32
CA ARG A 97 6.63 -8.26 16.65
C ARG A 97 5.12 -8.45 16.55
N LYS A 98 4.42 -7.75 15.65
CA LYS A 98 2.98 -7.91 15.43
C LYS A 98 2.60 -9.30 14.94
N LEU A 99 3.49 -9.97 14.22
CA LEU A 99 3.33 -11.36 13.80
C LEU A 99 3.72 -12.38 14.88
N GLY A 100 4.12 -11.92 16.07
CA GLY A 100 4.59 -12.80 17.15
C GLY A 100 5.99 -13.37 16.92
N TRP A 101 6.76 -12.80 15.99
CA TRP A 101 8.13 -13.22 15.71
C TRP A 101 9.12 -12.49 16.63
N SER A 102 9.91 -13.25 17.39
CA SER A 102 10.93 -12.74 18.31
C SER A 102 12.37 -13.15 17.92
N GLY A 103 12.53 -13.90 16.83
CA GLY A 103 13.83 -14.36 16.35
C GLY A 103 14.56 -13.32 15.50
N PRO A 104 15.83 -13.59 15.14
CA PRO A 104 16.53 -12.78 14.16
C PRO A 104 15.82 -12.83 12.80
N PHE A 105 15.86 -11.72 12.06
CA PHE A 105 15.41 -11.65 10.67
C PHE A 105 16.38 -10.79 9.87
N ILE A 106 16.42 -11.02 8.56
CA ILE A 106 17.28 -10.28 7.63
C ILE A 106 16.36 -9.54 6.66
N LEU A 107 16.65 -8.26 6.44
CA LEU A 107 16.05 -7.50 5.34
C LEU A 107 16.98 -7.60 4.13
N SER A 108 16.48 -8.24 3.07
CA SER A 108 17.17 -8.33 1.78
C SER A 108 16.40 -7.54 0.73
N VAL A 109 17.11 -6.95 -0.22
CA VAL A 109 16.54 -6.30 -1.40
C VAL A 109 16.92 -7.14 -2.62
N ASP A 110 15.93 -7.40 -3.49
CA ASP A 110 16.16 -8.02 -4.79
C ASP A 110 15.92 -6.98 -5.90
N ASP A 111 16.87 -6.88 -6.83
CA ASP A 111 16.81 -5.93 -7.94
C ASP A 111 16.07 -6.58 -9.12
N THR A 112 14.74 -6.48 -9.13
CA THR A 112 13.95 -6.93 -10.28
C THR A 112 14.02 -5.89 -11.41
N LYS A 113 14.43 -6.33 -12.61
CA LYS A 113 14.37 -5.49 -13.82
C LYS A 113 12.90 -5.18 -14.15
N ILE A 114 12.57 -3.90 -14.29
CA ILE A 114 11.23 -3.45 -14.71
C ILE A 114 11.28 -2.83 -16.10
N THR A 115 10.11 -2.68 -16.73
CA THR A 115 10.01 -1.91 -17.98
C THR A 115 10.36 -0.44 -17.73
N ALA A 116 11.31 0.08 -18.49
CA ALA A 116 11.71 1.48 -18.42
C ALA A 116 10.55 2.41 -18.81
N ALA A 117 10.12 3.24 -17.87
CA ALA A 117 9.06 4.22 -18.07
C ALA A 117 9.17 5.36 -17.06
N LEU A 118 8.89 6.59 -17.49
CA LEU A 118 8.57 7.69 -16.57
C LEU A 118 7.22 7.40 -15.92
N ARG A 119 7.18 7.47 -14.59
CA ARG A 119 5.95 7.33 -13.81
C ARG A 119 5.80 8.52 -12.88
N SER A 120 4.61 9.11 -12.85
CA SER A 120 4.26 10.07 -11.82
C SER A 120 3.78 9.33 -10.57
N TYR A 121 4.19 9.80 -9.41
CA TYR A 121 3.63 9.38 -8.12
C TYR A 121 3.53 10.57 -7.17
N HIS A 122 2.58 10.50 -6.25
CA HIS A 122 2.38 11.52 -5.22
C HIS A 122 2.91 10.98 -3.89
N ASP A 123 3.83 11.71 -3.25
CA ASP A 123 4.45 11.27 -1.99
C ASP A 123 3.70 11.73 -0.73
N GLY A 124 2.66 12.56 -0.91
CA GLY A 124 1.88 13.16 0.18
C GLY A 124 1.93 14.68 0.16
N GLU A 125 2.99 15.27 -0.40
CA GLU A 125 3.21 16.71 -0.45
C GLU A 125 3.31 17.22 -1.89
N HIS A 126 4.01 16.47 -2.75
CA HIS A 126 4.26 16.86 -4.14
C HIS A 126 4.03 15.70 -5.11
N TRP A 127 3.69 16.06 -6.35
CA TRP A 127 3.83 15.15 -7.47
C TRP A 127 5.30 15.04 -7.87
N ARG A 128 5.75 13.80 -8.03
CA ARG A 128 7.11 13.45 -8.42
C ARG A 128 7.07 12.67 -9.71
N LEU A 129 8.01 12.94 -10.62
CA LEU A 129 8.22 12.17 -11.82
C LEU A 129 9.49 11.35 -11.65
N GLY A 130 9.38 10.04 -11.81
CA GLY A 130 10.54 9.16 -11.71
C GLY A 130 10.39 7.94 -12.61
N GLY A 131 11.40 7.72 -13.45
CA GLY A 131 11.86 6.37 -13.71
C GLY A 131 12.97 6.10 -12.69
N VAL A 132 13.01 4.92 -12.06
CA VAL A 132 14.14 4.58 -11.17
C VAL A 132 15.43 4.16 -11.92
N HIS A 133 16.33 5.11 -12.16
CA HIS A 133 17.79 5.10 -11.94
C HIS A 133 18.23 6.55 -12.20
N GLY A 134 18.51 7.32 -11.14
CA GLY A 134 18.83 8.76 -11.24
C GLY A 134 17.98 9.66 -10.33
N VAL A 135 18.14 10.97 -10.54
CA VAL A 135 17.51 12.04 -9.73
C VAL A 135 15.99 12.03 -9.91
N VAL A 136 15.25 12.06 -8.80
CA VAL A 136 13.79 12.20 -8.82
C VAL A 136 13.44 13.69 -8.87
N HIS A 137 12.93 14.14 -10.01
CA HIS A 137 12.51 15.53 -10.19
C HIS A 137 11.11 15.75 -9.59
N THR A 138 10.98 16.79 -8.77
CA THR A 138 9.69 17.32 -8.31
C THR A 138 9.14 18.30 -9.35
N PHE A 139 7.82 18.43 -9.43
CA PHE A 139 7.18 19.45 -10.25
C PHE A 139 5.89 19.95 -9.61
N SER A 140 5.47 21.15 -10.01
CA SER A 140 4.30 21.85 -9.45
C SER A 140 3.32 22.34 -10.53
N SER A 141 3.72 22.36 -11.80
CA SER A 141 2.88 22.79 -12.92
C SER A 141 2.89 21.81 -14.10
N TYR A 142 1.91 21.94 -14.99
CA TYR A 142 1.81 21.14 -16.20
C TYR A 142 2.92 21.47 -17.22
N GLU A 143 3.35 22.72 -17.28
CA GLU A 143 4.42 23.19 -18.17
C GLU A 143 5.76 22.59 -17.76
N GLU A 144 6.05 22.57 -16.46
CA GLU A 144 7.24 21.93 -15.88
C GLU A 144 7.26 20.42 -16.17
N LEU A 145 6.10 19.76 -16.14
CA LEU A 145 5.97 18.34 -16.51
C LEU A 145 6.30 18.08 -17.99
N LEU A 146 5.89 18.98 -18.89
CA LEU A 146 6.18 18.83 -20.33
C LEU A 146 7.67 18.99 -20.64
N GLU A 147 8.37 19.85 -19.91
CA GLU A 147 9.83 19.99 -20.03
C GLU A 147 10.55 18.74 -19.54
N LEU A 148 10.11 18.16 -18.41
CA LEU A 148 10.60 16.88 -17.90
C LEU A 148 10.30 15.70 -18.84
N GLY A 149 9.30 15.82 -19.72
CA GLY A 149 8.97 14.79 -20.72
C GLY A 149 9.93 14.73 -21.91
N LYS A 150 10.81 15.72 -22.09
CA LYS A 150 11.80 15.77 -23.20
C LYS A 150 13.11 15.04 -22.88
N VAL A 151 13.14 14.33 -21.77
CA VAL A 151 14.31 13.59 -21.27
C VAL A 151 14.72 12.47 -22.24
N GLU A 152 16.01 12.43 -22.56
CA GLU A 152 16.62 11.42 -23.46
C GLU A 152 16.48 10.00 -22.87
N LYS A 153 16.42 8.98 -23.75
CA LYS A 153 16.13 7.58 -23.33
C LYS A 153 17.18 6.99 -22.39
N ASP A 154 18.42 7.46 -22.45
CA ASP A 154 19.54 7.07 -21.60
C ASP A 154 19.43 7.58 -20.16
N GLN A 155 18.56 8.59 -19.92
CA GLN A 155 18.21 9.10 -18.60
C GLN A 155 16.94 8.42 -18.03
N LEU A 156 16.38 7.45 -18.77
CA LEU A 156 15.26 6.65 -18.32
C LEU A 156 15.74 5.42 -17.54
N ALA A 157 14.92 5.08 -16.58
CA ALA A 157 15.17 4.01 -15.64
C ALA A 157 15.05 2.61 -16.17
N GLU A 158 16.10 1.82 -16.06
CA GLU A 158 16.05 0.40 -16.42
C GLU A 158 15.90 -0.56 -15.22
N LYS A 159 15.96 -0.07 -13.97
CA LYS A 159 15.99 -0.91 -12.75
C LYS A 159 15.36 -0.23 -11.53
N VAL A 160 14.41 -0.87 -10.84
CA VAL A 160 13.94 -0.33 -9.55
C VAL A 160 14.91 -0.70 -8.44
N SER A 161 15.89 0.15 -8.20
CA SER A 161 16.67 0.19 -6.95
C SER A 161 16.43 1.55 -6.29
N ARG A 162 15.72 1.57 -5.17
CA ARG A 162 15.49 2.82 -4.41
C ARG A 162 16.65 2.99 -3.43
N SER A 163 17.59 3.87 -3.76
CA SER A 163 18.65 4.35 -2.84
C SER A 163 18.57 5.86 -2.76
N ARG A 164 18.43 6.41 -1.54
CA ARG A 164 18.64 7.83 -1.29
C ARG A 164 20.14 8.04 -1.08
N VAL A 165 20.76 8.86 -1.90
CA VAL A 165 22.10 9.39 -1.61
C VAL A 165 21.93 10.39 -0.47
N THR A 166 22.45 10.07 0.70
CA THR A 166 22.76 11.06 1.74
C THR A 166 24.24 11.37 1.62
N ASP A 167 24.55 12.63 1.32
CA ASP A 167 25.91 13.15 1.40
C ASP A 167 26.47 12.90 2.80
N ASN A 168 27.35 11.90 2.93
CA ASN A 168 28.09 11.63 4.16
C ASN A 168 29.30 12.56 4.23
N ASN A 169 29.05 13.83 4.52
CA ASN A 169 30.05 14.69 5.17
C ASN A 169 29.83 14.62 6.70
N TYR A 170 30.04 13.45 7.27
CA TYR A 170 30.19 13.24 8.71
C TYR A 170 31.18 12.11 8.97
N MET A 171 32.47 12.40 8.77
CA MET A 171 33.56 11.79 9.53
C MET A 171 34.67 12.83 9.73
N SER A 172 34.43 13.79 10.61
CA SER A 172 35.52 14.44 11.34
C SER A 172 35.99 13.46 12.44
N SER A 173 37.04 12.73 12.13
CA SER A 173 37.84 11.97 13.09
C SER A 173 38.33 12.88 14.21
N HIS A 174 37.95 12.58 15.45
CA HIS A 174 38.64 13.07 16.64
C HIS A 174 40.02 12.40 16.78
N PRO A 175 40.99 13.08 17.43
CA PRO A 175 42.40 12.73 17.42
C PRO A 175 42.74 11.60 18.40
N ALA A 176 43.91 11.01 18.20
CA ALA A 176 44.55 10.03 19.07
C ALA A 176 44.94 10.60 20.43
#